data_AF-A0A843C637-F1
#
_entry.id   AF-A0A843C637-F1
#
_cell.length_a   1.000
_cell.length_b   1.000
_cell.length_c   1.000
_cell.angle_alpha   90.00
_cell.angle_beta   90.00
_cell.angle_gamma   90.00
#
_symmetry.space_group_name_H-M   'P 1'
#
loop_
_entity.id
_entity.type
_entity.pdbx_description
1 polymer ?
#
loop_
_entity_poly.entity_id
_entity_poly.type
_entity_poly.pdbx_seq_one_letter_code
_entity_poly.pdbx_strand_id
1 'polypeptide(L)' 'MIVCKGDRKNNKIEKCEFLHTGSWGDDRLVEHEKYHRSLEGHNYFWLGFDVPQSLGNYSGRDGKRN' A
#
# COMPACT_ATOMS: atom_id res chain seq x y z
N MET A 1 -1.37 -4.47 -13.10
CA MET A 1 -2.52 -4.30 -12.19
C MET A 1 -1.97 -3.84 -10.86
N ILE A 2 -2.44 -2.70 -10.38
CA ILE A 2 -2.03 -2.04 -9.15
C ILE A 2 -3.19 -2.21 -8.17
N VAL A 3 -2.93 -2.77 -6.99
CA VAL A 3 -3.97 -3.09 -6.00
C VAL A 3 -3.70 -2.29 -4.74
N CYS A 4 -4.69 -1.66 -4.12
CA CYS A 4 -4.47 -1.02 -2.82
C CYS A 4 -4.40 -2.09 -1.72
N LYS A 5 -3.34 -2.11 -0.91
CA LYS A 5 -3.22 -3.03 0.23
C LYS A 5 -4.21 -2.70 1.36
N GLY A 6 -4.82 -1.53 1.29
CA GLY A 6 -5.72 -1.00 2.30
C GLY A 6 -4.99 -0.22 3.37
N ASP A 7 -5.60 -0.16 4.55
CA ASP A 7 -5.12 0.66 5.65
C ASP A 7 -5.14 -0.11 6.95
N ARG A 8 -4.36 0.38 7.90
CA ARG A 8 -4.30 -0.13 9.26
C ARG A 8 -4.95 0.89 10.17
N LYS A 9 -6.11 0.52 10.73
CA LYS A 9 -6.83 1.29 11.74
C LYS A 9 -6.79 0.58 13.08
N ASN A 10 -6.29 1.25 14.12
CA ASN A 10 -6.30 0.74 15.49
C ASN A 10 -5.77 -0.71 15.57
N ASN A 11 -4.60 -0.95 14.98
CA ASN A 11 -3.95 -2.25 14.83
C ASN A 11 -4.64 -3.31 13.94
N LYS A 12 -5.84 -3.05 13.41
CA LYS A 12 -6.53 -3.94 12.46
C LYS A 12 -6.24 -3.52 11.02
N ILE A 13 -6.02 -4.49 10.15
CA ILE A 13 -5.85 -4.25 8.71
C ILE A 13 -7.23 -4.31 8.07
N GLU A 14 -7.62 -3.20 7.45
CA GLU A 14 -8.81 -3.11 6.60
C GLU A 14 -8.38 -3.19 5.13
N LYS A 15 -9.01 -4.10 4.38
CA LYS A 15 -8.75 -4.23 2.95
C LYS A 15 -9.43 -3.09 2.19
N CYS A 16 -8.73 -2.55 1.19
CA CYS A 16 -9.34 -1.64 0.24
C CYS A 16 -9.68 -2.40 -1.04
N GLU A 17 -10.88 -2.17 -1.57
CA GLU A 17 -11.36 -2.79 -2.82
C GLU A 17 -10.85 -2.04 -4.07
N PHE A 18 -10.02 -1.01 -3.87
CA PHE A 18 -9.46 -0.25 -4.96
C PHE A 18 -8.46 -1.07 -5.76
N LEU A 19 -8.77 -1.22 -7.03
CA LEU A 19 -7.96 -1.92 -8.01
C LEU A 19 -7.87 -1.07 -9.28
N HIS A 20 -6.66 -0.95 -9.81
CA HIS A 20 -6.39 -0.12 -10.97
C HIS A 20 -5.60 -0.91 -12.02
N THR A 21 -6.07 -0.90 -13.26
CA THR A 21 -5.43 -1.61 -14.38
C THR A 21 -4.53 -0.72 -15.23
N GLY A 22 -4.50 0.59 -14.98
CA GLY A 22 -3.65 1.56 -15.67
C GLY A 22 -2.21 1.61 -15.15
N SER A 23 -1.56 2.75 -15.37
CA SER A 23 -0.14 2.96 -15.11
C SER A 23 0.11 3.71 -13.80
N TRP A 24 1.33 3.60 -13.28
CA TRP A 24 1.78 4.49 -12.21
C TRP A 24 1.79 5.93 -12.70
N GLY A 25 1.04 6.80 -12.02
CA GLY A 25 0.86 8.20 -12.44
C GLY A 25 -0.50 8.52 -13.06
N ASP A 26 -1.38 7.52 -13.25
CA ASP A 26 -2.78 7.76 -13.58
C ASP A 26 -3.46 8.64 -12.51
N ASP A 27 -4.28 9.59 -12.93
CA ASP A 27 -4.96 10.54 -12.03
C ASP A 27 -5.74 9.81 -10.92
N ARG A 28 -6.44 8.74 -11.27
CA ARG A 28 -7.19 7.92 -10.30
C ARG A 28 -6.31 7.31 -9.21
N LEU A 29 -5.07 6.95 -9.56
CA LEU A 29 -4.10 6.38 -8.65
C LEU A 29 -3.55 7.46 -7.70
N VAL A 30 -3.24 8.62 -8.26
CA VAL A 30 -2.76 9.80 -7.52
C VAL A 30 -3.84 10.33 -6.58
N GLU A 31 -5.10 10.42 -7.02
CA GLU A 31 -6.23 10.82 -6.18
C GLU A 31 -6.46 9.84 -5.03
N HIS A 32 -6.36 8.54 -5.30
CA HIS A 32 -6.51 7.51 -4.28
C HIS A 32 -5.38 7.55 -3.24
N GLU A 33 -4.13 7.75 -3.67
CA GLU A 33 -3.00 7.99 -2.76
C GLU A 33 -3.26 9.21 -1.88
N LYS A 34 -3.68 10.33 -2.48
CA LYS A 34 -3.97 11.57 -1.74
C LYS A 34 -5.07 11.36 -0.70
N TYR A 35 -6.13 10.63 -1.04
CA TYR A 35 -7.19 10.28 -0.10
C TYR A 35 -6.65 9.57 1.13
N HIS A 36 -5.84 8.52 0.93
CA HIS A 36 -5.24 7.78 2.02
C HIS A 36 -4.27 8.63 2.86
N ARG A 37 -3.42 9.42 2.19
CA ARG A 37 -2.52 10.39 2.82
C ARG A 37 -3.25 11.43 3.67
N SER A 38 -4.43 11.90 3.22
CA SER A 38 -5.25 12.83 4.00
C SER A 38 -5.87 12.20 5.25
N LEU A 39 -5.98 10.88 5.29
CA LEU A 39 -6.45 10.14 6.46
C LEU A 39 -5.32 9.67 7.39
N GLU A 40 -4.05 9.75 6.96
CA GLU A 40 -2.91 9.40 7.79
C GLU A 40 -2.86 10.23 9.07
N GLY A 41 -2.83 9.52 10.20
CA GLY A 41 -2.91 10.10 11.52
C GLY A 41 -2.56 9.09 12.59
N HIS A 42 -2.78 9.46 13.86
CA HIS A 42 -2.30 8.69 15.01
C HIS A 42 -2.74 7.21 15.05
N ASN A 43 -3.90 6.89 14.45
CA ASN A 43 -4.46 5.53 14.44
C ASN A 43 -4.74 5.00 13.04
N TYR A 44 -4.32 5.72 12.00
CA TYR A 44 -4.56 5.36 10.61
C TYR A 44 -3.24 5.36 9.86
N PHE A 45 -2.88 4.20 9.30
CA PHE A 45 -1.66 4.05 8.53
C PHE A 45 -1.99 3.37 7.20
N TRP A 46 -1.71 4.04 6.09
CA TRP A 46 -1.93 3.46 4.78
C TRP A 46 -0.84 2.44 4.43
N LEU A 47 -1.23 1.27 3.91
CA LEU A 47 -0.30 0.19 3.57
C LEU A 47 0.30 0.32 2.16
N GLY A 48 -0.08 1.35 1.43
CA GLY A 48 0.37 1.60 0.07
C GLY A 48 -0.31 0.70 -0.96
N PHE A 49 0.19 0.80 -2.19
CA PHE A 49 -0.21 -0.08 -3.26
C PHE A 49 0.65 -1.35 -3.28
N ASP A 50 0.03 -2.47 -3.60
CA ASP A 50 0.67 -3.69 -4.04
C ASP A 50 1.21 -3.47 -5.45
N VAL A 51 2.52 -3.31 -5.52
CA VAL A 51 3.25 -3.42 -6.77
C VAL A 51 3.36 -4.92 -7.03
N PRO A 52 2.87 -5.46 -8.16
CA PRO A 52 3.21 -6.82 -8.53
C PRO A 52 4.72 -6.85 -8.64
N GLN A 53 5.40 -7.46 -7.65
CA GLN A 53 6.80 -7.76 -7.76
C GLN A 53 6.91 -8.68 -8.98
N SER A 54 7.39 -8.15 -10.10
CA SER A 54 8.11 -8.99 -11.05
C SER A 54 9.15 -9.70 -10.21
N LEU A 55 8.94 -10.99 -10.01
CA LEU A 55 9.67 -11.87 -9.12
C LEU A 55 11.16 -11.83 -9.54
N GLY A 56 11.89 -10.88 -8.99
CA GLY A 56 13.22 -10.50 -9.44
C GLY A 56 13.95 -9.88 -8.27
N ASN A 57 14.67 -10.73 -7.55
CA ASN A 57 15.64 -10.45 -6.50
C ASN A 57 15.05 -10.30 -5.08
N TYR A 58 14.89 -11.47 -4.45
CA TYR A 58 15.18 -11.63 -3.03
C TYR A 58 16.55 -11.01 -2.72
N SER A 59 16.59 -9.95 -1.93
CA SER A 59 17.81 -9.53 -1.23
C SER A 59 17.50 -9.49 0.26
N GLY A 60 17.92 -10.55 0.96
CA GLY A 60 18.34 -10.50 2.36
C GLY A 60 17.27 -10.65 3.44
N ARG A 61 17.09 -11.90 3.92
CA ARG A 61 17.05 -12.18 5.39
C ARG A 61 18.42 -11.74 5.96
N ASP A 62 18.67 -11.38 7.21
CA ASP A 62 18.20 -11.78 8.53
C ASP A 62 18.83 -10.77 9.54
N GLY A 63 18.23 -10.53 10.71
CA GLY A 63 18.80 -9.60 11.68
C GLY A 63 18.19 -9.59 13.07
N LYS A 64 17.95 -10.78 13.62
CA LYS A 64 17.99 -11.15 15.06
C LYS A 64 17.66 -10.10 16.14
N ARG A 65 16.56 -10.37 16.85
CA ARG A 65 16.20 -9.83 18.17
C ARG A 65 17.24 -10.28 19.22
N ASN A 66 17.88 -9.32 19.90
CA ASN A 66 18.31 -9.48 21.29
C ASN A 66 18.22 -8.14 22.02
#